data_AF-A0A929GEX1-F1
#
_entry.id   AF-A0A929GEX1-F1
#
_cell.length_a   1.000
_cell.length_b   1.000
_cell.length_c   1.000
_cell.angle_alpha   90.00
_cell.angle_beta   90.00
_cell.angle_gamma   90.00
#
_symmetry.space_group_name_H-M   'P 1'
#
loop_
_entity.id
_entity.type
_entity.pdbx_description
1 polymer ?
#
loop_
_entity_poly.entity_id
_entity_poly.type
_entity_poly.pdbx_seq_one_letter_code
_entity_poly.pdbx_strand_id
1 'polypeptide(L)'
;KYIVTCLDESHCPCNDIPSILTYAEMGDVAALIAPRPVMFVNGRRDPATSHAARESFAVVRQVYRFLGASRQTVLLEPEEMGHFYDNQLASNWFHRWLALESV
;
A
#
# COMPACT_ATOMS: atom_id res chain seq x y z
N LYS A 1 11.77 4.78 -14.63
CA LYS A 1 11.36 6.16 -14.28
C LYS A 1 10.49 6.02 -13.04
N TYR A 2 10.90 6.62 -11.92
CA TYR A 2 10.09 6.59 -10.70
C TYR A 2 8.86 7.49 -10.90
N ILE A 3 7.72 7.04 -10.40
CA ILE A 3 6.45 7.77 -10.39
C ILE A 3 6.44 8.53 -9.07
N VAL A 4 6.22 9.84 -9.12
CA VAL A 4 6.19 10.65 -7.92
C VAL A 4 4.77 10.67 -7.39
N THR A 5 4.53 9.98 -6.27
CA THR A 5 3.18 9.83 -5.71
C THR A 5 2.78 11.01 -4.83
N CYS A 6 3.73 11.55 -4.05
CA CYS A 6 3.43 12.64 -3.11
C CYS A 6 3.24 13.99 -3.83
N LEU A 7 4.03 14.29 -4.86
CA LEU A 7 3.95 15.60 -5.52
C LEU A 7 2.75 15.76 -6.47
N ASP A 8 1.99 14.70 -6.74
CA ASP A 8 0.86 14.70 -7.68
C ASP A 8 -0.51 14.93 -6.98
N GLU A 9 -0.52 15.10 -5.66
CA GLU A 9 -1.74 15.16 -4.85
C GLU A 9 -1.77 16.37 -3.91
N SER A 10 -2.94 16.98 -3.71
CA SER A 10 -3.10 18.00 -2.68
C SER A 10 -3.24 17.34 -1.30
N HIS A 11 -2.11 17.03 -0.67
CA HIS A 11 -2.08 16.44 0.67
C HIS A 11 -1.48 17.38 1.72
N CYS A 12 -1.65 17.02 2.99
CA CYS A 12 -1.00 17.74 4.09
C CYS A 12 0.51 17.56 4.01
N PRO A 13 1.33 18.62 4.27
CA PRO A 13 2.78 18.50 4.31
C PRO A 13 3.32 17.50 5.35
N CYS A 14 2.48 17.05 6.29
CA CYS A 14 2.88 16.02 7.26
C CYS A 14 3.26 14.68 6.63
N ASN A 15 2.83 14.44 5.39
CA ASN A 15 3.17 13.22 4.65
C ASN A 15 4.47 13.34 3.85
N ASP A 16 5.09 14.52 3.84
CA ASP A 16 6.37 14.74 3.16
C ASP A 16 7.54 14.35 4.06
N ILE A 17 8.39 13.46 3.54
CA ILE A 17 9.70 13.19 4.14
C ILE A 17 10.72 14.02 3.35
N PRO A 18 11.37 15.04 3.97
CA PRO A 18 12.31 15.89 3.26
C PRO A 18 13.41 15.09 2.56
N SER A 19 13.64 15.40 1.28
CA SER A 19 14.67 14.80 0.43
C SER A 19 14.54 13.28 0.16
N ILE A 20 13.43 12.64 0.56
CA ILE A 20 13.27 11.18 0.39
C ILE A 20 13.42 10.74 -1.06
N LEU A 21 12.96 11.57 -2.02
CA LEU A 21 13.04 11.32 -3.46
C LEU A 21 14.47 11.21 -4.01
N THR A 22 15.48 11.60 -3.24
CA THR A 22 16.89 11.36 -3.59
C THR A 22 17.29 9.89 -3.40
N TYR A 23 16.51 9.14 -2.60
CA TYR A 23 16.83 7.79 -2.16
C TYR A 23 15.75 6.77 -2.52
N ALA A 24 14.48 7.14 -2.43
CA ALA A 24 13.35 6.22 -2.48
C ALA A 24 12.02 6.92 -2.83
N GLU A 25 11.09 6.16 -3.41
CA GLU A 25 9.67 6.51 -3.52
C GLU A 25 8.80 5.76 -2.50
N MET A 26 7.52 6.14 -2.41
CA MET A 26 6.60 5.50 -1.45
C MET A 26 6.44 3.99 -1.67
N GLY A 27 6.52 3.51 -2.92
CA GLY A 27 6.55 2.07 -3.23
C GLY A 27 7.76 1.34 -2.62
N ASP A 28 8.93 2.00 -2.57
CA ASP A 28 10.14 1.43 -1.96
C ASP A 28 10.01 1.38 -0.43
N VAL A 29 9.47 2.44 0.19
CA VAL A 29 9.19 2.47 1.63
C VAL A 29 8.19 1.39 2.01
N ALA A 30 7.10 1.25 1.24
CA ALA A 30 6.09 0.22 1.44
C ALA A 30 6.68 -1.21 1.31
N ALA A 31 7.69 -1.40 0.44
CA ALA A 31 8.33 -2.70 0.27
C ALA A 31 9.13 -3.15 1.50
N LEU A 32 9.56 -2.23 2.38
CA LEU A 32 10.22 -2.54 3.66
C LEU A 32 9.30 -3.29 4.65
N ILE A 33 8.00 -3.38 4.38
CA ILE A 33 7.08 -4.18 5.18
C ILE A 33 7.33 -5.68 4.97
N ALA A 34 7.85 -6.08 3.80
CA ALA A 34 8.11 -7.46 3.48
C ALA A 34 9.05 -8.13 4.50
N PRO A 35 8.83 -9.42 4.84
CA PRO A 35 7.77 -10.32 4.36
C PRO A 35 6.50 -10.28 5.21
N ARG A 36 6.33 -9.32 6.13
CA ARG A 36 5.15 -9.30 7.03
C ARG A 36 3.86 -9.14 6.23
N PRO A 37 2.73 -9.73 6.65
CA PRO A 37 1.46 -9.54 5.97
C PRO A 37 1.04 -8.07 5.89
N VAL A 38 0.75 -7.58 4.67
CA VAL A 38 0.25 -6.23 4.42
C VAL A 38 -0.86 -6.21 3.37
N MET A 39 -1.85 -5.34 3.57
CA MET A 39 -2.91 -5.06 2.60
C MET A 39 -2.91 -3.56 2.32
N PHE A 40 -2.86 -3.20 1.04
CA PHE A 40 -3.09 -1.85 0.55
C PHE A 40 -4.48 -1.77 -0.03
N VAL A 41 -5.20 -0.68 0.23
CA VAL A 41 -6.54 -0.44 -0.31
C VAL A 41 -6.52 0.89 -1.04
N ASN A 42 -6.93 0.88 -2.31
CA ASN A 42 -7.07 2.09 -3.10
C ASN A 42 -8.39 2.06 -3.87
N GLY A 43 -9.39 2.81 -3.39
CA GLY A 43 -10.70 2.85 -4.03
C GLY A 43 -10.64 3.44 -5.43
N ARG A 44 -11.30 2.81 -6.42
CA ARG A 44 -11.24 3.28 -7.82
C ARG A 44 -11.94 4.62 -8.07
N ARG A 45 -12.71 5.12 -7.10
CA ARG A 45 -13.33 6.46 -7.12
C ARG A 45 -12.56 7.48 -6.29
N ASP A 46 -11.43 7.10 -5.69
CA ASP A 46 -10.57 8.04 -4.99
C ASP A 46 -9.73 8.84 -6.00
N PRO A 47 -9.95 10.17 -6.11
CA PRO A 47 -9.22 11.00 -7.05
C PRO A 47 -7.75 11.20 -6.66
N ALA A 48 -7.36 10.87 -5.42
CA ALA A 48 -6.01 11.12 -4.93
C ALA A 48 -4.98 10.23 -5.65
N THR A 49 -5.06 8.91 -5.50
CA THR A 49 -3.90 8.02 -5.78
C THR A 49 -4.12 6.98 -6.88
N SER A 50 -5.24 7.05 -7.62
CA SER A 50 -5.75 6.00 -8.52
C SER A 50 -4.72 5.39 -9.49
N HIS A 51 -3.85 6.21 -10.09
CA HIS A 51 -2.85 5.72 -11.06
C HIS A 51 -1.56 5.24 -10.38
N ALA A 52 -1.06 6.04 -9.43
CA ALA A 52 0.19 5.84 -8.71
C ALA A 52 0.22 4.58 -7.83
N ALA A 53 -0.94 4.16 -7.30
CA ALA A 53 -1.03 3.02 -6.38
C ALA A 53 -0.59 1.70 -7.02
N ARG A 54 -0.98 1.44 -8.28
CA ARG A 54 -0.63 0.19 -8.98
C ARG A 54 0.86 0.07 -9.25
N GLU A 55 1.48 1.19 -9.61
CA GLU A 55 2.92 1.25 -9.93
C GLU A 55 3.75 1.12 -8.66
N SER A 56 3.36 1.81 -7.58
CA SER A 56 3.96 1.65 -6.26
C SER A 56 3.82 0.21 -5.76
N PHE A 57 2.64 -0.39 -5.91
CA PHE A 57 2.41 -1.78 -5.51
C PHE A 57 3.19 -2.78 -6.36
N ALA A 58 3.50 -2.47 -7.63
CA ALA A 58 4.32 -3.34 -8.46
C ALA A 58 5.74 -3.53 -7.87
N VAL A 59 6.31 -2.48 -7.27
CA VAL A 59 7.59 -2.52 -6.53
C VAL A 59 7.46 -3.45 -5.32
N VAL A 60 6.44 -3.24 -4.49
CA VAL A 60 6.17 -4.09 -3.32
C VAL A 60 6.01 -5.55 -3.73
N ARG A 61 5.20 -5.83 -4.75
CA ARG A 61 4.94 -7.18 -5.26
C ARG A 61 6.21 -7.88 -5.75
N GLN A 62 7.16 -7.13 -6.32
CA GLN A 62 8.44 -7.68 -6.73
C GLN A 62 9.27 -8.16 -5.54
N VAL A 63 9.34 -7.37 -4.46
CA VAL A 63 10.07 -7.75 -3.23
C VAL A 63 9.42 -8.95 -2.55
N TYR A 64 8.10 -8.96 -2.38
CA TYR A 64 7.40 -10.14 -1.82
C TYR A 64 7.58 -11.40 -2.67
N ARG A 65 7.60 -11.27 -4.01
CA ARG A 65 7.88 -12.41 -4.90
C ARG A 65 9.30 -12.93 -4.71
N PHE A 66 10.28 -12.04 -4.63
CA PHE A 66 11.69 -12.40 -4.41
C PHE A 66 11.89 -13.14 -3.09
N LEU A 67 11.20 -12.72 -2.03
CA LEU A 67 11.27 -13.34 -0.70
C LEU A 67 10.40 -14.59 -0.53
N GLY A 68 9.73 -15.07 -1.59
CA GLY A 68 8.81 -16.23 -1.50
C GLY A 68 7.52 -15.95 -0.72
N ALA A 69 7.22 -14.69 -0.45
CA ALA A 69 6.16 -14.21 0.43
C ALA A 69 4.90 -13.72 -0.33
N SER A 70 4.75 -14.03 -1.62
CA SER A 70 3.71 -13.43 -2.49
C SER A 70 2.27 -13.47 -1.95
N ARG A 71 1.94 -14.44 -1.08
CA ARG A 71 0.60 -14.57 -0.47
C ARG A 71 0.34 -13.61 0.71
N GLN A 72 1.38 -12.93 1.20
CA GLN A 72 1.34 -12.01 2.34
C GLN A 72 1.13 -10.55 1.91
N THR A 73 0.94 -10.27 0.62
CA THR A 73 0.70 -8.92 0.13
C THR A 73 -0.45 -8.87 -0.88
N VAL A 74 -1.26 -7.82 -0.81
CA VAL A 74 -2.35 -7.58 -1.76
C VAL A 74 -2.62 -6.09 -1.89
N LEU A 75 -2.99 -5.66 -3.10
CA LEU A 75 -3.62 -4.38 -3.38
C LEU A 75 -5.09 -4.66 -3.74
N LEU A 76 -6.01 -4.08 -2.97
CA LEU A 76 -7.44 -4.13 -3.24
C LEU A 76 -7.87 -2.80 -3.87
N GLU A 77 -8.63 -2.90 -4.97
CA GLU A 77 -9.15 -1.72 -5.68
C GLU A 77 -10.67 -1.81 -5.86
N PRO A 78 -11.47 -1.63 -4.78
CA PRO A 78 -12.92 -1.73 -4.88
C PRO A 78 -13.50 -0.66 -5.81
N GLU A 79 -14.40 -1.06 -6.72
CA GLU A 79 -14.92 -0.18 -7.78
C GLU A 79 -15.76 1.00 -7.25
N GLU A 80 -16.47 0.77 -6.16
CA GLU A 80 -17.42 1.75 -5.59
C GLU A 80 -16.79 2.63 -4.50
N MET A 81 -15.58 2.30 -4.05
CA MET A 81 -14.92 2.97 -2.93
C MET A 81 -14.21 4.25 -3.39
N GLY A 82 -14.41 5.32 -2.63
CA GLY A 82 -13.74 6.61 -2.80
C GLY A 82 -12.78 6.89 -1.64
N HIS A 83 -12.62 8.16 -1.27
CA HIS A 83 -11.70 8.60 -0.22
C HIS A 83 -12.28 8.38 1.20
N PHE A 84 -12.41 7.13 1.63
CA PHE A 84 -12.86 6.78 2.99
C PHE A 84 -12.26 5.46 3.50
N TYR A 85 -12.40 5.21 4.80
CA TYR A 85 -11.92 3.98 5.45
C TYR A 85 -13.03 2.92 5.53
N ASP A 86 -12.69 1.65 5.27
CA ASP A 86 -13.58 0.50 5.45
C ASP A 86 -13.08 -0.39 6.60
N ASN A 87 -13.92 -0.52 7.64
CA ASN A 87 -13.58 -1.28 8.84
C ASN A 87 -13.62 -2.81 8.64
N GLN A 88 -14.40 -3.32 7.68
CA GLN A 88 -14.55 -4.74 7.42
C GLN A 88 -13.31 -5.24 6.69
N LEU A 89 -12.83 -4.49 5.69
CA LEU A 89 -11.55 -4.80 5.03
C LEU A 89 -10.42 -4.91 6.05
N ALA A 90 -10.27 -3.91 6.92
CA ALA A 90 -9.22 -3.89 7.92
C ALA A 90 -9.36 -5.03 8.94
N SER A 91 -10.54 -5.20 9.54
CA SER A 91 -10.77 -6.23 10.57
C SER A 91 -10.60 -7.64 10.02
N ASN A 92 -11.05 -7.91 8.80
CA ASN A 92 -10.87 -9.22 8.16
C ASN A 92 -9.40 -9.52 7.87
N TRP A 93 -8.62 -8.52 7.47
CA TRP A 93 -7.17 -8.69 7.28
C TRP A 93 -6.48 -9.04 8.60
N PHE A 94 -6.81 -8.33 9.68
CA PHE A 94 -6.24 -8.60 10.99
C PHE A 94 -6.69 -9.96 11.54
N HIS A 95 -7.96 -10.34 11.42
CA HIS A 95 -8.39 -11.68 11.81
C HIS A 95 -7.62 -12.79 11.07
N ARG A 96 -7.30 -12.58 9.79
CA ARG A 96 -6.54 -13.58 9.01
C ARG A 96 -5.10 -13.75 9.50
N TRP A 97 -4.44 -12.67 9.93
CA TRP A 97 -2.98 -12.66 10.15
C TRP A 97 -2.54 -12.43 11.59
N LEU A 98 -3.41 -11.88 12.44
CA LEU A 98 -3.15 -11.61 13.86
C LEU A 98 -4.00 -12.47 14.80
N ALA A 99 -5.04 -13.16 14.33
CA ALA A 99 -5.73 -14.10 15.20
C ALA A 99 -4.72 -15.19 15.60
N LEU A 100 -4.23 -15.09 16.83
CA LEU A 100 -3.55 -16.18 17.50
C LEU A 100 -4.54 -17.35 17.46
N GLU A 101 -4.17 -18.47 16.85
CA GLU A 101 -4.82 -19.72 17.22
C GLU A 101 -4.60 -19.84 18.73
N SER A 102 -5.64 -19.60 19.50
CA SER A 102 -5.67 -19.93 20.91
C SER A 102 -5.51 -21.45 20.99
N VAL A 103 -4.27 -21.86 21.23
CA VAL A 103 -3.88 -23.20 21.66
C VAL A 103 -4.70 -23.59 22.88
#